data_AF-A0A6I6CUP4-F1
#
_entry.id   AF-A0A6I6CUP4-F1
#
_cell.length_a   1.000
_cell.length_b   1.000
_cell.length_c   1.000
_cell.angle_alpha   90.00
_cell.angle_beta   90.00
_cell.angle_gamma   90.00
#
_symmetry.space_group_name_H-M   'P 1'
#
loop_
_entity.id
_entity.type
_entity.pdbx_description
1 polymer ?
#
loop_
_entity_poly.entity_id
_entity_poly.type
_entity_poly.pdbx_seq_one_letter_code
_entity_poly.pdbx_strand_id
1 'polypeptide(L)'
;MLTLPQTASAAPADREATFKAEVSALSPDELPLQQGMAHGNVAQGDALSVMVISSRVDATRLRIHAGLFFTSVVAGCACTNDPTPMNDEPEYVEVEFEIDRRDGAARVRLLETDG
;
A
#
# COMPACT_ATOMS: atom_id res chain seq x y z
N MET A 1 1.27 13.07 6.18
CA MET A 1 1.25 12.24 7.41
C MET A 1 0.07 11.33 7.25
N LEU A 2 0.29 10.02 7.12
CA LEU A 2 -0.79 9.08 6.81
C LEU A 2 -1.70 8.90 8.03
N THR A 3 -3.02 8.88 7.80
CA THR A 3 -4.02 8.63 8.83
C THR A 3 -5.07 7.64 8.31
N LEU A 4 -5.43 6.66 9.14
CA LEU A 4 -6.44 5.65 8.90
C LEU A 4 -7.52 5.68 10.01
N PRO A 5 -8.27 6.79 10.15
CA PRO A 5 -9.24 6.98 11.23
C PRO A 5 -10.40 5.97 11.19
N GLN A 6 -10.82 5.53 10.00
CA GLN A 6 -11.91 4.56 9.87
C GLN A 6 -11.46 3.19 10.36
N THR A 7 -10.27 2.74 9.95
CA THR A 7 -9.66 1.48 10.40
C THR A 7 -9.40 1.49 11.91
N ALA A 8 -8.93 2.63 12.46
CA ALA A 8 -8.69 2.80 13.89
C ALA A 8 -9.95 2.62 14.74
N SER A 9 -11.09 3.10 14.22
CA SER A 9 -12.40 3.05 14.88
C SER A 9 -13.21 1.79 14.56
N ALA A 10 -12.81 1.02 13.54
CA ALA A 10 -13.56 -0.14 13.07
C ALA A 10 -13.62 -1.27 14.10
N ALA A 11 -14.77 -1.96 14.13
CA ALA A 11 -14.94 -3.18 14.91
C ALA A 11 -14.05 -4.31 14.33
N PRO A 12 -13.60 -5.29 15.15
CA PRO A 12 -12.74 -6.37 14.68
C PRO A 12 -13.30 -7.17 13.50
N ALA A 13 -14.63 -7.32 13.42
CA ALA A 13 -15.30 -8.02 12.31
C ALA A 13 -15.22 -7.27 10.98
N ASP A 14 -15.30 -5.93 11.01
CA ASP A 14 -15.36 -5.09 9.81
C ASP A 14 -14.00 -4.45 9.46
N ARG A 15 -13.00 -4.61 10.33
CA ARG A 15 -11.72 -3.93 10.24
C ARG A 15 -10.97 -4.24 8.96
N GLU A 16 -10.94 -5.50 8.54
CA GLU A 16 -10.25 -5.89 7.32
C GLU A 16 -10.88 -5.22 6.09
N ALA A 17 -12.21 -5.26 6.00
CA ALA A 17 -12.94 -4.63 4.90
C ALA A 17 -12.76 -3.10 4.92
N THR A 18 -12.82 -2.49 6.11
CA THR A 18 -12.61 -1.04 6.30
C THR A 18 -11.20 -0.64 5.90
N PHE A 19 -10.19 -1.39 6.33
CA PHE A 19 -8.79 -1.15 5.98
C PHE A 19 -8.55 -1.25 4.49
N LYS A 20 -9.08 -2.29 3.83
CA LYS A 20 -8.98 -2.44 2.37
C LYS A 20 -9.61 -1.24 1.67
N ALA A 21 -10.82 -0.84 2.06
CA ALA A 21 -11.50 0.29 1.45
C ALA A 21 -10.78 1.63 1.69
N GLU A 22 -10.30 1.87 2.91
CA GLU A 22 -9.61 3.10 3.28
C GLU A 22 -8.25 3.20 2.58
N VAL A 23 -7.47 2.11 2.53
CA VAL A 23 -6.18 2.08 1.82
C VAL A 23 -6.34 2.17 0.31
N SER A 24 -7.35 1.51 -0.28
CA SER A 24 -7.66 1.64 -1.71
C SER A 24 -8.16 3.04 -2.09
N ALA A 25 -8.62 3.85 -1.12
CA ALA A 25 -8.98 5.24 -1.34
C ALA A 25 -7.80 6.21 -1.15
N LEU A 26 -6.66 5.76 -0.62
CA LEU A 26 -5.47 6.59 -0.48
C LEU A 26 -4.80 6.81 -1.84
N SER A 27 -4.10 7.94 -1.96
CA SER A 27 -3.23 8.15 -3.12
C SER A 27 -1.98 7.27 -3.00
N PRO A 28 -1.48 6.70 -4.11
CA PRO A 28 -0.25 5.90 -4.11
C PRO A 28 0.97 6.67 -3.57
N ASP A 29 0.98 8.01 -3.70
CA ASP A 29 2.01 8.91 -3.16
C ASP A 29 2.04 8.98 -1.63
N GLU A 30 0.95 8.62 -0.94
CA GLU A 30 0.87 8.60 0.53
C GLU A 30 1.40 7.31 1.14
N LEU A 31 1.57 6.29 0.31
CA LEU A 31 2.12 4.99 0.66
C LEU A 31 3.59 4.94 0.25
N PRO A 32 4.44 4.18 0.96
CA PRO A 32 5.84 4.00 0.58
C PRO A 32 6.00 3.08 -0.64
N LEU A 33 5.03 3.08 -1.58
CA LEU A 33 5.06 2.25 -2.79
C LEU A 33 6.33 2.52 -3.57
N GLN A 34 6.67 3.80 -3.77
CA GLN A 34 7.86 4.22 -4.52
C GLN A 34 9.18 3.83 -3.82
N GLN A 35 9.17 3.65 -2.50
CA GLN A 35 10.34 3.17 -1.76
C GLN A 35 10.48 1.65 -1.77
N GLY A 36 9.40 0.92 -2.07
CA GLY A 36 9.35 -0.55 -2.12
C GLY A 36 9.45 -1.14 -3.51
N MET A 37 9.52 -0.33 -4.56
CA MET A 37 9.57 -0.82 -5.94
C MET A 37 10.86 -1.61 -6.19
N ALA A 38 10.72 -2.81 -6.78
CA ALA A 38 11.84 -3.67 -7.12
C ALA A 38 12.28 -3.51 -8.58
N HIS A 39 11.35 -3.21 -9.50
CA HIS A 39 11.60 -3.23 -10.95
C HIS A 39 11.23 -1.93 -11.68
N GLY A 40 10.14 -1.25 -11.27
CA GLY A 40 9.67 -0.02 -11.93
C GLY A 40 10.27 1.28 -11.41
N ASN A 41 10.03 2.39 -12.13
CA ASN A 41 10.48 3.74 -11.74
C ASN A 41 9.33 4.66 -11.27
N VAL A 42 8.09 4.34 -11.64
CA VAL A 42 6.88 5.06 -11.22
C VAL A 42 5.82 4.04 -10.79
N ALA A 43 5.35 4.13 -9.54
CA ALA A 43 4.25 3.31 -9.03
C ALA A 43 2.93 3.88 -9.54
N GLN A 44 2.08 3.03 -10.13
CA GLN A 44 0.76 3.41 -10.59
C GLN A 44 -0.29 2.83 -9.64
N GLY A 45 -0.99 3.72 -8.93
CA GLY A 45 -1.98 3.34 -7.91
C GLY A 45 -3.37 3.03 -8.45
N ASP A 46 -3.64 3.21 -9.75
CA ASP A 46 -4.95 3.02 -10.37
C ASP A 46 -5.54 1.61 -10.16
N ALA A 47 -4.69 0.61 -9.91
CA ALA A 47 -5.07 -0.76 -9.61
C ALA A 47 -4.48 -1.29 -8.28
N LEU A 48 -4.30 -0.42 -7.29
CA LEU A 48 -3.80 -0.83 -5.98
C LEU A 48 -4.77 -1.82 -5.30
N SER A 49 -4.33 -3.06 -5.14
CA SER A 49 -5.05 -4.09 -4.41
C SER A 49 -4.33 -4.43 -3.11
N VAL A 50 -5.10 -4.57 -2.04
CA VAL A 50 -4.60 -4.76 -0.67
C VAL A 50 -5.04 -6.11 -0.14
N MET A 51 -4.08 -6.92 0.29
CA MET A 51 -4.31 -8.21 0.93
C MET A 51 -3.87 -8.15 2.39
N VAL A 52 -4.77 -8.39 3.33
CA VAL A 52 -4.39 -8.49 4.75
C VAL A 52 -3.86 -9.89 5.03
N ILE A 53 -2.61 -9.97 5.46
CA ILE A 53 -1.91 -11.21 5.82
C ILE A 53 -2.19 -11.53 7.29
N SER A 54 -2.08 -10.53 8.16
CA SER A 54 -2.45 -10.67 9.56
C SER A 54 -2.78 -9.32 10.17
N SER A 55 -3.61 -9.32 11.22
CA SER A 55 -3.86 -8.13 12.03
C SER A 55 -3.71 -8.46 13.50
N ARG A 56 -3.10 -7.54 14.24
CA ARG A 56 -2.89 -7.63 15.69
C ARG A 56 -3.30 -6.33 16.34
N VAL A 57 -4.08 -6.44 17.41
CA VAL A 57 -4.52 -5.29 18.20
C VAL A 57 -3.80 -5.33 19.53
N ASP A 58 -3.11 -4.24 19.82
CA ASP A 58 -2.54 -3.94 21.13
C ASP A 58 -3.45 -2.95 21.88
N ALA A 59 -3.09 -2.63 23.12
CA ALA A 59 -3.89 -1.74 23.98
C ALA A 59 -4.15 -0.36 23.35
N THR A 60 -3.19 0.19 22.61
CA THR A 60 -3.27 1.54 22.01
C THR A 60 -3.03 1.55 20.50
N ARG A 61 -2.60 0.43 19.92
CA ARG A 61 -2.18 0.35 18.51
C ARG A 61 -2.81 -0.82 17.80
N LEU A 62 -2.93 -0.68 16.50
CA LEU A 62 -3.35 -1.72 15.59
C LEU A 62 -2.22 -1.92 14.58
N ARG A 63 -1.71 -3.15 14.51
CA ARG A 63 -0.68 -3.56 13.55
C ARG A 63 -1.32 -4.44 12.50
N ILE A 64 -1.24 -4.02 11.24
CA ILE A 64 -1.75 -4.78 10.10
C ILE A 64 -0.58 -5.10 9.19
N HIS A 65 -0.32 -6.39 9.03
CA HIS A 65 0.58 -6.87 7.99
C HIS A 65 -0.26 -7.08 6.73
N ALA A 66 0.08 -6.36 5.66
CA ALA A 66 -0.61 -6.42 4.39
C ALA A 66 0.37 -6.51 3.22
N GLY A 67 -0.03 -7.25 2.18
CA GLY A 67 0.57 -7.22 0.86
C GLY A 67 -0.12 -6.18 -0.02
N LEU A 68 0.66 -5.37 -0.72
CA LEU A 68 0.20 -4.39 -1.70
C LEU A 68 0.57 -4.89 -3.09
N PHE A 69 -0.44 -5.06 -3.94
CA PHE A 69 -0.28 -5.39 -5.35
C PHE A 69 -0.59 -4.14 -6.16
N PHE A 70 0.35 -3.73 -7.00
CA PHE A 70 0.20 -2.55 -7.85
C PHE A 70 0.92 -2.80 -9.17
N THR A 71 0.69 -1.94 -10.16
CA THR A 71 1.48 -1.98 -11.38
C THR A 71 2.52 -0.88 -11.34
N SER A 72 3.67 -1.15 -11.93
CA SER A 72 4.67 -0.14 -12.17
C SER A 72 4.93 0.03 -13.65
N VAL A 73 5.32 1.24 -14.01
CA VAL A 73 5.81 1.54 -15.36
C VAL A 73 7.28 1.88 -15.30
N VAL A 74 8.04 1.33 -16.26
CA VAL A 74 9.40 1.79 -16.52
C VAL A 74 9.28 3.03 -17.40
N ALA A 75 9.46 4.22 -16.81
CA ALA A 75 9.52 5.46 -17.57
C ALA A 75 10.77 5.46 -18.46
N GLY A 76 10.63 4.96 -19.69
CA GLY A 76 11.65 5.08 -20.74
C GLY A 76 11.77 6.54 -21.17
N CYS A 77 13.00 7.02 -21.37
CA CYS A 77 13.27 8.33 -21.96
C CYS A 77 12.44 8.48 -23.26
N ALA A 78 11.52 9.43 -23.28
CA ALA A 78 10.69 9.72 -24.44
C ALA A 78 11.56 10.23 -25.60
N CYS A 79 12.05 9.30 -26.42
CA CYS A 79 12.48 9.58 -27.78
C CYS A 79 11.41 9.00 -28.72
N THR A 80 10.51 9.91 -29.09
CA THR A 80 9.50 9.88 -30.16
C THR A 80 9.56 8.71 -31.15
N ASN A 81 8.43 8.01 -31.28
CA ASN A 81 7.92 7.30 -32.47
C ASN A 81 7.80 5.75 -32.44
N ASP A 82 7.55 5.13 -31.29
CA ASP A 82 7.15 3.71 -31.25
C ASP A 82 5.89 3.52 -30.38
N PRO A 83 4.77 2.98 -30.92
CA PRO A 83 3.54 2.73 -30.19
C PRO A 83 3.63 1.41 -29.41
N THR A 84 4.75 1.17 -28.71
CA THR A 84 4.90 0.01 -27.86
C THR A 84 3.97 0.19 -26.64
N PRO A 85 3.07 -0.77 -26.33
CA PRO A 85 2.23 -0.65 -25.15
C PRO A 85 3.12 -0.49 -23.92
N MET A 86 2.79 0.48 -23.07
CA MET A 86 3.40 0.59 -21.74
C MET A 86 3.20 -0.77 -21.05
N ASN A 87 4.31 -1.47 -20.78
CA ASN A 87 4.25 -2.77 -20.13
C ASN A 87 4.03 -2.51 -18.63
N ASP A 88 2.80 -2.67 -18.17
CA ASP A 88 2.49 -2.67 -16.74
C ASP A 88 3.13 -3.90 -16.10
N GLU A 89 4.21 -3.70 -15.35
CA GLU A 89 4.85 -4.78 -14.59
C GLU A 89 4.14 -4.92 -13.24
N PRO A 90 3.55 -6.08 -12.92
CA PRO A 90 2.92 -6.30 -11.62
C PRO A 90 4.00 -6.34 -10.53
N GLU A 91 3.85 -5.46 -9.55
CA GLU A 91 4.71 -5.36 -8.37
C GLU A 91 3.95 -5.86 -7.14
N TYR A 92 4.68 -6.47 -6.22
CA TYR A 92 4.19 -6.93 -4.94
C TYR A 92 5.15 -6.52 -3.84
N VAL A 93 4.63 -5.89 -2.79
CA VAL A 93 5.40 -5.54 -1.60
C VAL A 93 4.64 -5.89 -0.34
N GLU A 94 5.35 -6.38 0.66
CA GLU A 94 4.80 -6.56 2.01
C GLU A 94 5.07 -5.33 2.86
N VAL A 95 4.06 -4.90 3.61
CA VAL A 95 4.14 -3.73 4.48
C VAL A 95 3.47 -3.98 5.83
N GLU A 96 4.02 -3.38 6.86
CA GLU A 96 3.39 -3.27 8.17
C GLU A 96 2.82 -1.87 8.38
N PHE A 97 1.51 -1.80 8.62
CA PHE A 97 0.82 -0.60 9.08
C PHE A 97 0.73 -0.61 10.60
N GLU A 98 1.31 0.39 11.26
CA GLU A 98 1.12 0.67 12.68
C GLU A 98 0.17 1.87 12.83
N ILE A 99 -1.02 1.65 13.36
CA ILE A 99 -2.10 2.64 13.47
C ILE A 99 -2.35 2.94 14.94
N ASP A 100 -2.27 4.22 15.35
CA ASP A 100 -2.67 4.67 16.68
C ASP A 100 -4.21 4.71 16.76
N ARG A 101 -4.78 4.01 17.74
CA ARG A 101 -6.24 3.91 17.88
C ARG A 101 -6.89 5.19 18.42
N ARG A 102 -6.11 6.16 18.90
CA ARG A 102 -6.63 7.40 19.50
C ARG A 102 -6.96 8.46 18.46
N ASP A 103 -6.09 8.61 17.46
CA ASP A 103 -6.18 9.67 16.45
C ASP A 103 -6.13 9.15 15.01
N GLY A 104 -5.87 7.84 14.83
CA GLY A 104 -5.80 7.21 13.51
C GLY A 104 -4.47 7.43 12.80
N ALA A 105 -3.46 8.09 13.38
CA ALA A 105 -2.14 8.21 12.76
C ALA A 105 -1.58 6.83 12.42
N ALA A 106 -1.21 6.66 11.15
CA ALA A 106 -0.69 5.43 10.62
C ALA A 106 0.76 5.61 10.16
N ARG A 107 1.59 4.62 10.44
CA ARG A 107 2.95 4.49 9.92
C ARG A 107 3.04 3.24 9.09
N VAL A 108 3.55 3.36 7.88
CA VAL A 108 3.79 2.22 6.99
C VAL A 108 5.28 1.92 6.98
N ARG A 109 5.63 0.65 7.10
CA ARG A 109 7.00 0.17 6.98
C ARG A 109 7.04 -0.93 5.94
N LEU A 110 7.93 -0.80 4.96
CA LEU A 110 8.23 -1.88 4.04
C LEU A 110 8.85 -3.03 4.82
N LEU A 111 8.38 -4.24 4.55
CA LEU A 111 8.97 -5.47 5.03
C LEU A 111 9.81 -6.00 3.86
N GLU A 112 11.11 -6.14 4.07
CA GLU A 112 11.98 -6.75 3.08
C GLU A 112 11.51 -8.18 2.85
N THR A 113 11.11 -8.48 1.62
CA THR A 113 10.89 -9.85 1.17
C THR A 113 12.28 -10.44 0.91
N ASP A 114 12.87 -11.08 1.93
CA ASP A 114 14.09 -11.87 1.78
C ASP A 114 13.76 -12.99 0.76
N GLY A 115 14.35 -12.88 -0.44
CA GLY A 115 14.14 -13.78 -1.57
C GLY A 115 14.86 -15.12 -1.43
#